data_AF-A0A953PXW1-F1
#
_entry.id   AF-A0A953PXW1-F1
#
_cell.length_a   1.000
_cell.length_b   1.000
_cell.length_c   1.000
_cell.angle_alpha   90.00
_cell.angle_beta   90.00
_cell.angle_gamma   90.00
#
_symmetry.space_group_name_H-M   'P 1'
#
loop_
_entity.id
_entity.type
_entity.pdbx_description
1 polymer ?
#
loop_
_entity_poly.entity_id
_entity_poly.type
_entity_poly.pdbx_seq_one_letter_code
_entity_poly.pdbx_strand_id
1 'polypeptide(L)'
;MLHLAAALFQGDGGAQNAPDSRRAGTVSRMINAMGCTRHALPIPATRAECRQALRLLGPLMLLATCLFSAPGRAQVDYVARFRMEKPRYLLGEPVFCVFTIQNTGKETFAFRFRSPSRVLNPELEGEPRFQVRNARGKHVADPAPQPCGGAPGTAVYGSVTLPSGQTHTERWLLDQWARFSAPGEYHVRAERRLPLLGLDPRTQEFSEKPLAFALALDELSFETAPASEAQLRPVFAPFLEALKNPATRDPAEAVLVVTTLPHAFFLSELETMAGASAPARWDRKQALEGLARLGSPAAWRTTLRVAQGRSGKPGEEVRAYAVLLLAEKGNPAFLPPLLKLAAGGPASLRGDVLRALGFFNDPRASRAIFDRLHSANATDRMNAILGLKNLGTRESIPALLAMLNDPEPQVRQVANFALTGLTGLKFLLPEQPSRADFARVSDQWHAWWQKASATFTPLRPPACHDW
;
A
#
# COMPACT_ATOMS: atom_id res chain seq x y z
N MET A 1 8.89 -0.95 -2.91
CA MET A 1 9.98 -1.36 -3.82
C MET A 1 11.34 -0.72 -3.51
N LEU A 2 11.46 0.43 -2.83
CA LEU A 2 12.77 0.94 -2.37
C LEU A 2 13.36 0.20 -1.15
N HIS A 3 12.54 -0.35 -0.25
CA HIS A 3 13.05 -1.01 0.98
C HIS A 3 13.63 -2.41 0.77
N LEU A 4 13.21 -3.16 -0.24
CA LEU A 4 13.81 -4.47 -0.53
C LEU A 4 15.25 -4.33 -1.08
N ALA A 5 15.55 -3.20 -1.73
CA ALA A 5 16.90 -2.88 -2.16
C ALA A 5 17.78 -2.51 -0.96
N ALA A 6 17.27 -1.75 0.01
CA ALA A 6 18.01 -1.38 1.22
C ALA A 6 18.48 -2.58 2.06
N ALA A 7 17.70 -3.66 2.09
CA ALA A 7 18.08 -4.91 2.78
C ALA A 7 19.29 -5.62 2.12
N LEU A 8 19.55 -5.39 0.83
CA LEU A 8 20.75 -5.88 0.13
C LEU A 8 21.96 -4.94 0.30
N PHE A 9 21.79 -3.76 0.90
CA PHE A 9 22.81 -2.71 1.03
C PHE A 9 23.34 -2.50 2.46
N GLN A 10 22.89 -3.28 3.45
CA GLN A 10 23.47 -3.27 4.81
C GLN A 10 24.25 -4.57 5.07
N GLY A 11 25.51 -4.58 4.64
CA GLY A 11 26.52 -5.54 5.04
C GLY A 11 27.78 -4.80 5.49
N ASP A 12 28.22 -5.14 6.70
CA ASP A 12 29.44 -4.75 7.42
C ASP A 12 29.54 -3.39 8.14
N GLY A 13 29.57 -3.50 9.46
CA GLY A 13 29.94 -2.45 10.40
C GLY A 13 29.82 -2.89 11.87
N GLY A 14 30.71 -3.77 12.33
CA GLY A 14 31.13 -3.83 13.74
C GLY A 14 30.41 -4.84 14.65
N ALA A 15 31.04 -5.99 14.87
CA ALA A 15 30.77 -6.88 15.99
C ALA A 15 31.34 -6.29 17.30
N GLN A 16 30.58 -6.34 18.39
CA GLN A 16 31.08 -6.72 19.72
C GLN A 16 29.96 -6.85 20.78
N ASN A 17 29.99 -7.99 21.47
CA ASN A 17 29.49 -8.30 22.82
C ASN A 17 27.99 -8.56 23.06
N ALA A 18 27.63 -9.85 23.15
CA ALA A 18 26.62 -10.35 24.08
C ALA A 18 27.02 -11.78 24.56
N PRO A 19 26.94 -12.08 25.87
CA PRO A 19 27.30 -13.40 26.39
C PRO A 19 26.11 -14.36 26.45
N ASP A 20 26.41 -15.61 26.11
CA ASP A 20 26.03 -16.88 26.74
C ASP A 20 24.63 -17.03 27.38
N SER A 21 23.81 -17.91 26.79
CA SER A 21 22.89 -18.74 27.58
C SER A 21 22.58 -20.06 26.87
N ARG A 22 23.27 -21.12 27.30
CA ARG A 22 22.85 -22.52 27.16
C ARG A 22 21.62 -22.77 28.04
N ARG A 23 20.58 -23.41 27.51
CA ARG A 23 19.95 -24.66 28.01
C ARG A 23 18.53 -24.89 27.47
N ALA A 24 18.22 -26.20 27.38
CA ALA A 24 16.94 -26.87 27.13
C ALA A 24 16.53 -26.92 25.64
N GLY A 25 16.50 -28.06 24.95
CA GLY A 25 16.45 -29.45 25.41
C GLY A 25 15.15 -30.11 24.96
N THR A 26 15.21 -30.76 23.79
CA THR A 26 14.64 -32.09 23.53
C THR A 26 13.16 -32.34 23.88
N VAL A 27 12.27 -32.29 22.89
CA VAL A 27 11.23 -33.33 22.69
C VAL A 27 10.95 -33.49 21.19
N SER A 28 11.55 -34.50 20.57
CA SER A 28 11.16 -34.98 19.24
C SER A 28 11.29 -36.50 19.24
N ARG A 29 10.13 -37.18 19.20
CA ARG A 29 9.88 -38.51 18.62
C ARG A 29 8.61 -39.12 19.23
N MET A 30 7.57 -39.28 18.43
CA MET A 30 6.98 -40.60 18.20
C MET A 30 6.12 -40.58 16.93
N ILE A 31 6.42 -41.56 16.07
CA ILE A 31 5.84 -41.85 14.76
C ILE A 31 5.07 -43.16 14.90
N ASN A 32 3.91 -43.25 14.22
CA ASN A 32 3.08 -44.43 13.91
C ASN A 32 2.35 -45.09 15.11
N ALA A 33 1.13 -45.64 15.01
CA ALA A 33 0.35 -46.13 13.87
C ALA A 33 -1.16 -46.18 14.23
N MET A 34 -2.04 -45.87 13.27
CA MET A 34 -3.22 -46.70 12.91
C MET A 34 -3.95 -46.07 11.71
N GLY A 35 -4.07 -46.85 10.64
CA GLY A 35 -4.63 -46.44 9.35
C GLY A 35 -6.09 -46.84 9.13
N CYS A 36 -6.60 -46.33 8.00
CA CYS A 36 -7.81 -46.70 7.27
C CYS A 36 -9.16 -46.42 7.99
N THR A 37 -10.05 -45.61 7.42
CA THR A 37 -10.76 -45.95 6.18
C THR A 37 -11.34 -44.72 5.48
N ARG A 38 -11.25 -44.71 4.15
CA ARG A 38 -11.95 -43.81 3.23
C ARG A 38 -13.44 -44.13 3.23
N HIS A 39 -14.32 -43.15 3.40
CA HIS A 39 -15.68 -43.19 2.85
C HIS A 39 -15.99 -41.88 2.13
N ALA A 40 -16.11 -41.99 0.81
CA ALA A 40 -16.57 -40.96 -0.09
C ALA A 40 -18.10 -40.86 0.02
N LEU A 41 -18.63 -39.64 0.19
CA LEU A 41 -20.05 -39.37 0.05
C LEU A 41 -20.36 -39.04 -1.43
N PRO A 42 -21.41 -39.62 -2.03
CA PRO A 42 -21.71 -39.41 -3.44
C PRO A 42 -22.43 -38.08 -3.68
N ILE A 43 -22.05 -37.43 -4.77
CA ILE A 43 -22.70 -36.27 -5.38
C ILE A 43 -23.99 -36.76 -6.08
N PRO A 44 -25.18 -36.22 -5.78
CA PRO A 44 -26.35 -36.46 -6.60
C PRO A 44 -26.32 -35.54 -7.82
N ALA A 45 -26.36 -36.16 -8.99
CA ALA A 45 -26.56 -35.50 -10.27
C ALA A 45 -28.05 -35.19 -10.49
N THR A 46 -28.28 -34.04 -11.14
CA THR A 46 -29.48 -33.64 -11.91
C THR A 46 -30.57 -32.80 -11.24
N ARG A 47 -30.98 -31.79 -12.01
CA ARG A 47 -32.01 -30.78 -11.76
C ARG A 47 -33.41 -31.38 -12.01
N ALA A 48 -34.05 -31.98 -11.01
CA ALA A 48 -35.48 -32.34 -11.14
C ALA A 48 -36.30 -32.40 -9.84
N GLU A 49 -35.71 -32.34 -8.64
CA GLU A 49 -36.48 -32.56 -7.39
C GLU A 49 -36.56 -31.35 -6.43
N CYS A 50 -36.16 -30.16 -6.87
CA CYS A 50 -36.17 -28.95 -6.02
C CYS A 50 -37.31 -27.95 -6.35
N ARG A 51 -38.43 -28.43 -6.88
CA ARG A 51 -39.63 -27.62 -7.19
C ARG A 51 -40.92 -28.31 -6.73
N GLN A 52 -41.05 -28.64 -5.45
CA GLN A 52 -42.35 -29.06 -4.91
C GLN A 52 -42.55 -28.88 -3.40
N ALA A 53 -41.89 -27.90 -2.78
CA ALA A 53 -42.15 -27.53 -1.39
C ALA A 53 -42.17 -25.99 -1.17
N LEU A 54 -42.60 -25.23 -2.17
CA LEU A 54 -42.91 -23.80 -2.03
C LEU A 54 -44.38 -23.59 -2.36
N ARG A 55 -45.22 -23.53 -1.31
CA ARG A 55 -46.48 -22.78 -1.19
C ARG A 55 -47.32 -23.47 -0.12
N LEU A 56 -47.29 -22.92 1.09
CA LEU A 56 -48.48 -22.56 1.89
C LEU A 56 -47.98 -22.13 3.27
N LEU A 57 -48.47 -20.96 3.70
CA LEU A 57 -48.46 -20.42 5.08
C LEU A 57 -47.14 -19.77 5.56
N GLY A 58 -47.13 -18.43 5.53
CA GLY A 58 -46.72 -17.66 6.71
C GLY A 58 -47.98 -17.10 7.40
N PRO A 59 -47.87 -16.39 8.54
CA PRO A 59 -46.75 -16.23 9.47
C PRO A 59 -47.11 -16.70 10.90
N LEU A 60 -46.17 -17.26 11.65
CA LEU A 60 -46.33 -17.40 13.10
C LEU A 60 -44.97 -17.22 13.79
N MET A 61 -44.91 -16.13 14.57
CA MET A 61 -43.96 -15.96 15.66
C MET A 61 -43.88 -17.23 16.50
N LEU A 62 -42.67 -17.68 16.82
CA LEU A 62 -42.37 -18.32 18.09
C LEU A 62 -40.89 -18.13 18.40
N LEU A 63 -40.66 -17.43 19.50
CA LEU A 63 -39.38 -17.39 20.21
C LEU A 63 -38.89 -18.83 20.43
N ALA A 64 -37.70 -19.14 19.94
CA ALA A 64 -36.94 -20.29 20.42
C ALA A 64 -35.71 -19.77 21.17
N THR A 65 -35.90 -19.50 22.46
CA THR A 65 -34.83 -19.38 23.44
C THR A 65 -34.17 -20.74 23.63
N CYS A 66 -33.06 -20.97 22.92
CA CYS A 66 -32.16 -22.07 23.26
C CYS A 66 -31.21 -21.62 24.38
N LEU A 67 -31.59 -21.95 25.62
CA LEU A 67 -30.72 -21.98 26.79
C LEU A 67 -29.71 -23.12 26.62
N PHE A 68 -28.55 -22.84 26.04
CA PHE A 68 -27.33 -23.61 26.28
C PHE A 68 -26.40 -22.74 27.14
N SER A 69 -26.39 -22.99 28.44
CA SER A 69 -25.43 -22.44 29.39
C SER A 69 -24.07 -23.09 29.19
N ALA A 70 -23.31 -22.60 28.21
CA ALA A 70 -21.86 -22.67 28.25
C ALA A 70 -21.36 -21.69 29.33
N PRO A 71 -20.28 -22.00 30.07
CA PRO A 71 -19.69 -21.03 31.00
C PRO A 71 -19.36 -19.77 30.21
N GLY A 72 -20.05 -18.68 30.56
CA GLY A 72 -20.06 -17.45 29.78
C GLY A 72 -18.65 -16.92 29.55
N ARG A 73 -18.18 -16.95 28.30
CA ARG A 73 -17.22 -15.94 27.85
C ARG A 73 -17.88 -14.60 28.18
N ALA A 74 -17.22 -13.74 28.94
CA ALA A 74 -17.71 -12.38 29.17
C ALA A 74 -18.04 -11.78 27.79
N GLN A 75 -19.33 -11.67 27.48
CA GLN A 75 -19.79 -11.13 26.22
C GLN A 75 -19.53 -9.63 26.32
N VAL A 76 -18.56 -9.14 25.56
CA VAL A 76 -18.29 -7.71 25.51
C VAL A 76 -19.49 -7.06 24.83
N ASP A 77 -20.24 -6.25 25.57
CA ASP A 77 -21.39 -5.53 25.03
C ASP A 77 -20.92 -4.22 24.40
N TYR A 78 -21.18 -4.08 23.10
CA TYR A 78 -20.82 -2.90 22.33
C TYR A 78 -21.87 -2.61 21.26
N VAL A 79 -21.88 -1.36 20.79
CA VAL A 79 -22.55 -0.97 19.54
C VAL A 79 -21.48 -0.39 18.62
N ALA A 80 -21.29 -1.00 17.45
CA ALA A 80 -20.38 -0.50 16.42
C ALA A 80 -21.17 -0.29 15.12
N ARG A 81 -21.01 0.88 14.50
CA ARG A 81 -21.71 1.22 13.25
C ARG A 81 -20.94 2.22 12.44
N PHE A 82 -21.22 2.23 11.14
CA PHE A 82 -20.89 3.30 10.22
C PHE A 82 -22.11 4.19 9.95
N ARG A 83 -21.82 5.44 9.59
CA ARG A 83 -22.81 6.37 9.03
C ARG A 83 -22.12 7.31 8.06
N MET A 84 -22.86 7.82 7.08
CA MET A 84 -22.38 8.98 6.33
C MET A 84 -22.31 10.20 7.26
N GLU A 85 -21.31 11.06 7.08
CA GLU A 85 -21.21 12.31 7.83
C GLU A 85 -22.41 13.22 7.56
N LYS A 86 -22.85 13.26 6.29
CA LYS A 86 -24.04 13.98 5.82
C LYS A 86 -24.67 13.21 4.64
N PRO A 87 -25.95 13.44 4.31
CA PRO A 87 -26.62 12.70 3.23
C PRO A 87 -26.32 13.26 1.83
N ARG A 88 -25.83 14.50 1.73
CA ARG A 88 -25.60 15.21 0.46
C ARG A 88 -24.25 15.87 0.45
N TYR A 89 -23.56 15.71 -0.68
CA TYR A 89 -22.25 16.24 -0.92
C TYR A 89 -22.17 17.07 -2.21
N LEU A 90 -21.23 18.00 -2.29
CA LEU A 90 -20.77 18.63 -3.51
C LEU A 90 -19.76 17.71 -4.21
N LEU A 91 -19.88 17.55 -5.52
CA LEU A 91 -18.93 16.76 -6.30
C LEU A 91 -17.52 17.36 -6.18
N GLY A 92 -16.57 16.55 -5.71
CA GLY A 92 -15.18 16.96 -5.47
C GLY A 92 -14.90 17.45 -4.04
N GLU A 93 -15.90 17.48 -3.15
CA GLU A 93 -15.67 17.70 -1.73
C GLU A 93 -15.32 16.38 -1.00
N PRO A 94 -14.70 16.45 0.20
CA PRO A 94 -14.36 15.25 0.98
C PRO A 94 -15.60 14.47 1.42
N VAL A 95 -15.65 13.18 1.09
CA VAL A 95 -16.74 12.29 1.49
C VAL A 95 -16.31 11.45 2.69
N PHE A 96 -16.78 11.81 3.88
CA PHE A 96 -16.48 11.08 5.11
C PHE A 96 -17.53 10.04 5.47
N CYS A 97 -17.06 8.83 5.80
CA CYS A 97 -17.81 7.80 6.50
C CYS A 97 -17.34 7.74 7.95
N VAL A 98 -18.26 7.92 8.89
CA VAL A 98 -17.97 7.99 10.32
C VAL A 98 -18.19 6.62 10.94
N PHE A 99 -17.13 6.06 11.54
CA PHE A 99 -17.21 4.88 12.38
C PHE A 99 -17.42 5.31 13.83
N THR A 100 -18.37 4.68 14.52
CA THR A 100 -18.56 4.85 15.96
C THR A 100 -18.58 3.50 16.65
N ILE A 101 -17.85 3.37 17.76
CA ILE A 101 -17.96 2.24 18.68
C ILE A 101 -18.26 2.75 20.08
N GLN A 102 -19.31 2.24 20.68
CA GLN A 102 -19.73 2.55 22.05
C GLN A 102 -19.63 1.29 22.90
N ASN A 103 -19.04 1.41 24.08
CA ASN A 103 -19.10 0.37 25.10
C ASN A 103 -20.44 0.47 25.83
N THR A 104 -21.32 -0.52 25.63
CA THR A 104 -22.62 -0.61 26.32
C THR A 104 -22.58 -1.57 27.50
N GLY A 105 -21.46 -2.26 27.70
CA GLY A 105 -21.22 -3.18 28.80
C GLY A 105 -20.66 -2.48 30.04
N LYS A 106 -20.40 -3.28 31.07
CA LYS A 106 -19.84 -2.81 32.34
C LYS A 106 -18.31 -2.81 32.36
N GLU A 107 -17.70 -3.73 31.62
CA GLU A 107 -16.26 -3.92 31.61
C GLU A 107 -15.59 -2.97 30.62
N THR A 108 -14.41 -2.48 30.98
CA THR A 108 -13.58 -1.70 30.06
C THR A 108 -12.94 -2.63 29.05
N PHE A 109 -12.99 -2.26 27.77
CA PHE A 109 -12.20 -2.92 26.74
C PHE A 109 -11.33 -1.90 26.01
N ALA A 110 -10.37 -2.37 25.24
CA ALA A 110 -9.55 -1.55 24.39
C ALA A 110 -9.48 -2.09 22.97
N PHE A 111 -9.04 -1.28 22.03
CA PHE A 111 -8.71 -1.74 20.69
C PHE A 111 -7.54 -0.95 20.14
N ARG A 112 -6.80 -1.57 19.22
CA ARG A 112 -5.70 -0.93 18.51
C ARG A 112 -6.25 -0.18 17.31
N PHE A 113 -5.70 1.00 17.05
CA PHE A 113 -6.14 1.83 15.93
C PHE A 113 -4.96 2.45 15.19
N ARG A 114 -5.29 3.02 14.03
CA ARG A 114 -4.39 3.82 13.20
C ARG A 114 -5.07 5.13 12.82
N SER A 115 -4.27 6.08 12.34
CA SER A 115 -4.81 7.26 11.67
C SER A 115 -5.79 6.79 10.56
N PRO A 116 -7.06 7.30 10.52
CA PRO A 116 -8.12 6.89 9.58
C PRO A 116 -7.78 7.12 8.09
N SER A 117 -6.88 6.30 7.59
CA SER A 117 -6.30 6.37 6.25
C SER A 117 -6.16 4.98 5.67
N ARG A 118 -6.41 4.85 4.37
CA ARG A 118 -6.32 3.58 3.66
C ARG A 118 -4.94 2.95 3.80
N VAL A 119 -4.92 1.66 4.14
CA VAL A 119 -3.71 0.84 4.16
C VAL A 119 -3.40 0.26 2.78
N LEU A 120 -2.12 -0.06 2.56
CA LEU A 120 -1.71 -0.74 1.33
C LEU A 120 -2.06 -2.23 1.33
N ASN A 121 -2.12 -2.85 2.52
CA ASN A 121 -2.54 -4.23 2.67
C ASN A 121 -4.00 -4.28 3.15
N PRO A 122 -4.99 -4.51 2.27
CA PRO A 122 -6.40 -4.54 2.64
C PRO A 122 -6.79 -5.79 3.47
N GLU A 123 -5.88 -6.75 3.65
CA GLU A 123 -6.10 -7.96 4.44
C GLU A 123 -5.82 -7.78 5.93
N LEU A 124 -5.32 -6.61 6.34
CA LEU A 124 -5.05 -6.32 7.75
C LEU A 124 -6.33 -6.39 8.60
N GLU A 125 -6.27 -7.20 9.66
CA GLU A 125 -7.38 -7.36 10.59
C GLU A 125 -7.67 -6.04 11.33
N GLY A 126 -8.95 -5.65 11.42
CA GLY A 126 -9.34 -4.38 12.03
C GLY A 126 -9.49 -3.22 11.04
N GLU A 127 -9.02 -3.34 9.80
CA GLU A 127 -9.19 -2.29 8.80
C GLU A 127 -10.61 -2.29 8.21
N PRO A 128 -11.19 -1.10 7.96
CA PRO A 128 -12.47 -1.03 7.30
C PRO A 128 -12.36 -1.39 5.81
N ARG A 129 -13.44 -1.96 5.29
CA ARG A 129 -13.65 -2.24 3.88
C ARG A 129 -14.85 -1.43 3.41
N PHE A 130 -14.65 -0.69 2.32
CA PHE A 130 -15.71 0.06 1.67
C PHE A 130 -15.90 -0.47 0.26
N GLN A 131 -17.12 -0.88 -0.07
CA GLN A 131 -17.52 -1.20 -1.43
C GLN A 131 -18.53 -0.15 -1.88
N VAL A 132 -18.16 0.61 -2.91
CA VAL A 132 -18.98 1.72 -3.39
C VAL A 132 -19.56 1.39 -4.75
N ARG A 133 -20.86 1.62 -4.92
CA ARG A 133 -21.60 1.48 -6.18
C ARG A 133 -22.33 2.77 -6.51
N ASN A 134 -22.43 3.09 -7.80
CA ASN A 134 -23.27 4.20 -8.25
C ASN A 134 -24.76 3.78 -8.35
N ALA A 135 -25.64 4.73 -8.67
CA ALA A 135 -27.08 4.50 -8.88
C ALA A 135 -27.43 3.39 -9.88
N ARG A 136 -26.51 3.02 -10.80
CA ARG A 136 -26.70 1.90 -11.75
C ARG A 136 -26.21 0.56 -11.20
N GLY A 137 -25.80 0.50 -9.94
CA GLY A 137 -25.22 -0.68 -9.30
C GLY A 137 -23.79 -1.01 -9.75
N LYS A 138 -23.15 -0.15 -10.57
CA LYS A 138 -21.78 -0.37 -11.05
C LYS A 138 -20.78 0.00 -9.94
N HIS A 139 -19.77 -0.84 -9.73
CA HIS A 139 -18.65 -0.54 -8.85
C HIS A 139 -17.97 0.77 -9.28
N VAL A 140 -17.78 1.67 -8.31
CA VAL A 140 -17.01 2.90 -8.50
C VAL A 140 -15.53 2.53 -8.57
N ALA A 141 -14.78 3.22 -9.44
CA ALA A 141 -13.37 2.94 -9.63
C ALA A 141 -12.58 3.20 -8.34
N ASP A 142 -11.75 2.23 -7.96
CA ASP A 142 -10.75 2.41 -6.93
C ASP A 142 -9.64 3.35 -7.46
N PRO A 143 -9.34 4.49 -6.79
CA PRO A 143 -8.31 5.42 -7.25
C PRO A 143 -6.87 4.91 -7.06
N ALA A 144 -6.67 3.82 -6.31
CA ALA A 144 -5.39 3.17 -6.06
C ALA A 144 -5.58 1.64 -5.95
N PRO A 145 -5.89 0.94 -7.06
CA PRO A 145 -6.15 -0.49 -7.06
C PRO A 145 -4.88 -1.32 -6.82
N GLN A 146 -3.70 -0.74 -7.05
CA GLN A 146 -2.40 -1.34 -6.77
C GLN A 146 -1.55 -0.37 -5.92
N PRO A 147 -1.85 -0.24 -4.63
CA PRO A 147 -1.12 0.66 -3.75
C PRO A 147 0.37 0.34 -3.75
N CYS A 148 1.18 1.28 -4.22
CA CYS A 148 2.62 1.14 -4.32
C CYS A 148 3.33 1.91 -3.19
N GLY A 149 4.52 1.47 -2.81
CA GLY A 149 5.49 2.36 -2.14
C GLY A 149 5.47 2.45 -0.61
N GLY A 150 4.61 1.75 0.13
CA GLY A 150 4.72 1.67 1.60
C GLY A 150 5.33 0.37 2.10
N ALA A 151 5.76 0.39 3.36
CA ALA A 151 6.27 -0.78 4.03
C ALA A 151 5.16 -1.86 4.12
N PRO A 152 5.43 -3.12 3.73
CA PRO A 152 4.55 -4.24 4.06
C PRO A 152 4.67 -4.49 5.58
N GLY A 153 3.86 -3.81 6.38
CA GLY A 153 3.93 -3.92 7.84
C GLY A 153 3.00 -2.93 8.55
N THR A 154 2.31 -3.43 9.57
CA THR A 154 1.31 -2.71 10.37
C THR A 154 1.95 -1.59 11.19
N ALA A 155 1.76 -0.34 10.80
CA ALA A 155 1.89 0.76 11.74
C ALA A 155 0.58 0.86 12.55
N VAL A 156 0.55 0.23 13.72
CA VAL A 156 -0.42 0.55 14.78
C VAL A 156 0.06 1.86 15.41
N TYR A 157 -0.79 2.90 15.43
CA TYR A 157 -0.40 4.21 15.96
C TYR A 157 -0.80 4.39 17.43
N GLY A 158 -1.55 3.45 17.99
CA GLY A 158 -1.88 3.44 19.40
C GLY A 158 -3.05 2.51 19.73
N SER A 159 -3.63 2.78 20.88
CA SER A 159 -4.77 2.06 21.42
C SER A 159 -5.78 3.03 22.01
N VAL A 160 -7.05 2.69 21.88
CA VAL A 160 -8.13 3.36 22.60
C VAL A 160 -8.58 2.44 23.71
N THR A 161 -8.56 2.94 24.95
CA THR A 161 -9.25 2.32 26.08
C THR A 161 -10.65 2.90 26.14
N LEU A 162 -11.67 2.06 26.15
CA LEU A 162 -13.07 2.45 26.11
C LEU A 162 -13.80 1.94 27.36
N PRO A 163 -13.88 2.76 28.42
CA PRO A 163 -14.67 2.46 29.62
C PRO A 163 -16.17 2.29 29.32
N SER A 164 -16.90 1.72 30.28
CA SER A 164 -18.35 1.59 30.21
C SER A 164 -19.04 2.92 29.87
N GLY A 165 -19.97 2.89 28.92
CA GLY A 165 -20.74 4.05 28.45
C GLY A 165 -20.00 4.99 27.49
N GLN A 166 -18.67 4.86 27.34
CA GLN A 166 -17.88 5.74 26.49
C GLN A 166 -18.01 5.38 25.01
N THR A 167 -17.84 6.39 24.15
CA THR A 167 -17.90 6.26 22.70
C THR A 167 -16.62 6.77 22.07
N HIS A 168 -16.10 6.02 21.10
CA HIS A 168 -15.02 6.45 20.22
C HIS A 168 -15.54 6.65 18.81
N THR A 169 -15.01 7.67 18.12
CA THR A 169 -15.43 8.04 16.77
C THR A 169 -14.22 8.25 15.87
N GLU A 170 -14.31 7.77 14.62
CA GLU A 170 -13.31 7.96 13.59
C GLU A 170 -13.96 8.43 12.29
N ARG A 171 -13.32 9.36 11.58
CA ARG A 171 -13.77 9.85 10.26
C ARG A 171 -12.88 9.26 9.19
N TRP A 172 -13.46 8.44 8.31
CA TRP A 172 -12.75 7.77 7.22
C TRP A 172 -13.05 8.47 5.90
N LEU A 173 -12.02 8.91 5.20
CA LEU A 173 -12.14 9.58 3.90
C LEU A 173 -12.41 8.54 2.79
N LEU A 174 -13.66 8.39 2.37
CA LEU A 174 -14.07 7.41 1.36
C LEU A 174 -13.40 7.62 0.00
N ASP A 175 -12.95 8.83 -0.29
CA ASP A 175 -12.22 9.17 -1.52
C ASP A 175 -10.92 8.39 -1.71
N GLN A 176 -10.40 7.76 -0.64
CA GLN A 176 -9.27 6.83 -0.77
C GLN A 176 -9.67 5.45 -1.32
N TRP A 177 -10.96 5.09 -1.30
CA TRP A 177 -11.49 3.80 -1.80
C TRP A 177 -12.32 3.95 -3.08
N ALA A 178 -12.85 5.14 -3.38
CA ALA A 178 -13.72 5.36 -4.53
C ALA A 178 -13.53 6.74 -5.16
N ARG A 179 -13.40 6.79 -6.49
CA ARG A 179 -13.31 8.03 -7.28
C ARG A 179 -14.70 8.51 -7.71
N PHE A 180 -15.26 9.49 -7.01
CA PHE A 180 -16.55 10.12 -7.35
C PHE A 180 -16.38 11.11 -8.50
N SER A 181 -16.78 10.69 -9.71
CA SER A 181 -16.50 11.44 -10.96
C SER A 181 -17.72 12.11 -11.58
N ALA A 182 -18.92 11.84 -11.07
CA ALA A 182 -20.16 12.42 -11.57
C ALA A 182 -21.17 12.66 -10.45
N PRO A 183 -22.06 13.65 -10.59
CA PRO A 183 -23.20 13.82 -9.69
C PRO A 183 -24.12 12.60 -9.70
N GLY A 184 -24.83 12.37 -8.60
CA GLY A 184 -25.80 11.29 -8.46
C GLY A 184 -25.71 10.57 -7.12
N GLU A 185 -26.54 9.55 -6.99
CA GLU A 185 -26.61 8.69 -5.81
C GLU A 185 -25.50 7.62 -5.81
N TYR A 186 -24.95 7.39 -4.63
CA TYR A 186 -23.96 6.36 -4.36
C TYR A 186 -24.40 5.52 -3.16
N HIS A 187 -24.16 4.21 -3.25
CA HIS A 187 -24.37 3.25 -2.18
C HIS A 187 -23.03 2.74 -1.67
N VAL A 188 -22.88 2.66 -0.36
CA VAL A 188 -21.66 2.25 0.32
C VAL A 188 -21.99 1.08 1.24
N ARG A 189 -21.40 -0.08 0.96
CA ARG A 189 -21.33 -1.17 1.92
C ARG A 189 -20.05 -0.99 2.75
N ALA A 190 -20.21 -0.61 4.01
CA ALA A 190 -19.13 -0.40 4.95
C ALA A 190 -19.04 -1.58 5.92
N GLU A 191 -17.87 -2.20 6.01
CA GLU A 191 -17.64 -3.35 6.88
C GLU A 191 -16.36 -3.14 7.69
N ARG A 192 -16.39 -3.45 8.98
CA ARG A 192 -15.19 -3.51 9.82
C ARG A 192 -15.35 -4.55 10.92
N ARG A 193 -14.35 -5.42 11.03
CA ARG A 193 -14.21 -6.40 12.11
C ARG A 193 -13.03 -6.00 12.99
N LEU A 194 -13.31 -5.46 14.17
CA LEU A 194 -12.32 -4.85 15.06
C LEU A 194 -12.07 -5.75 16.29
N PRO A 195 -10.84 -6.23 16.53
CA PRO A 195 -10.52 -7.00 17.73
C PRO A 195 -10.64 -6.13 19.00
N LEU A 196 -11.40 -6.61 19.99
CA LEU A 196 -11.53 -5.98 21.30
C LEU A 196 -10.66 -6.72 22.31
N LEU A 197 -9.78 -5.99 22.98
CA LEU A 197 -8.80 -6.48 23.94
C LEU A 197 -9.27 -6.16 25.36
N GLY A 198 -8.98 -7.05 26.30
CA GLY A 198 -9.09 -6.76 27.72
C GLY A 198 -7.94 -5.86 28.16
N LEU A 199 -8.16 -5.09 29.21
CA LEU A 199 -7.12 -4.29 29.86
C LEU A 199 -7.01 -4.76 31.31
N ASP A 200 -5.85 -5.28 31.70
CA ASP A 200 -5.61 -5.61 33.10
C ASP A 200 -5.52 -4.30 33.91
N PRO A 201 -6.39 -4.08 34.92
CA PRO A 201 -6.42 -2.83 35.65
C PRO A 201 -5.15 -2.58 36.49
N ARG A 202 -4.41 -3.64 36.85
CA ARG A 202 -3.18 -3.56 37.67
C ARG A 202 -1.94 -3.33 36.81
N THR A 203 -1.79 -4.08 35.72
CA THR A 203 -0.59 -3.99 34.87
C THR A 203 -0.75 -3.01 33.71
N GLN A 204 -1.99 -2.61 33.38
CA GLN A 204 -2.33 -1.84 32.18
C GLN A 204 -1.94 -2.55 30.87
N GLU A 205 -1.75 -3.87 30.91
CA GLU A 205 -1.42 -4.67 29.74
C GLU A 205 -2.68 -5.13 29.02
N PHE A 206 -2.59 -5.21 27.69
CA PHE A 206 -3.66 -5.75 26.85
C PHE A 206 -3.65 -7.27 26.87
N SER A 207 -4.84 -7.88 26.82
CA SER A 207 -4.97 -9.33 26.67
C SER A 207 -4.32 -9.83 25.37
N GLU A 208 -3.61 -10.96 25.43
CA GLU A 208 -2.98 -11.58 24.25
C GLU A 208 -4.00 -12.00 23.20
N LYS A 209 -5.15 -12.51 23.64
CA LYS A 209 -6.27 -12.91 22.79
C LYS A 209 -7.38 -11.87 22.87
N PRO A 210 -8.06 -11.55 21.75
CA PRO A 210 -9.25 -10.71 21.79
C PRO A 210 -10.34 -11.33 22.67
N LEU A 211 -10.97 -10.50 23.50
CA LEU A 211 -12.17 -10.85 24.25
C LEU A 211 -13.34 -11.11 23.31
N ALA A 212 -13.46 -10.28 22.26
CA ALA A 212 -14.49 -10.34 21.25
C ALA A 212 -14.00 -9.66 19.95
N PHE A 213 -14.82 -9.73 18.91
CA PHE A 213 -14.65 -8.94 17.69
C PHE A 213 -15.87 -8.06 17.50
N ALA A 214 -15.66 -6.75 17.48
CA ALA A 214 -16.69 -5.81 17.09
C ALA A 214 -16.93 -5.87 15.59
N LEU A 215 -18.17 -6.13 15.17
CA LEU A 215 -18.57 -6.10 13.77
C LEU A 215 -19.46 -4.88 13.52
N ALA A 216 -19.01 -3.98 12.66
CA ALA A 216 -19.87 -2.98 12.03
C ALA A 216 -20.07 -3.40 10.57
N LEU A 217 -21.33 -3.50 10.15
CA LEU A 217 -21.72 -3.80 8.78
C LEU A 217 -22.97 -2.98 8.46
N ASP A 218 -22.78 -1.95 7.65
CA ASP A 218 -23.83 -0.98 7.33
C ASP A 218 -23.93 -0.78 5.81
N GLU A 219 -25.17 -0.72 5.33
CA GLU A 219 -25.50 -0.31 3.96
C GLU A 219 -25.95 1.15 4.02
N LEU A 220 -25.17 2.02 3.38
CA LEU A 220 -25.32 3.47 3.45
C LEU A 220 -25.58 4.04 2.06
N SER A 221 -26.15 5.24 2.00
CA SER A 221 -26.25 6.00 0.75
C SER A 221 -26.01 7.48 0.97
N PHE A 222 -25.58 8.15 -0.09
CA PHE A 222 -25.47 9.60 -0.16
C PHE A 222 -25.61 10.07 -1.61
N GLU A 223 -25.88 11.36 -1.77
CA GLU A 223 -25.97 12.00 -3.08
C GLU A 223 -24.83 12.98 -3.28
N THR A 224 -24.36 13.11 -4.52
CA THR A 224 -23.46 14.19 -4.93
C THR A 224 -24.15 15.12 -5.92
N ALA A 225 -23.98 16.43 -5.73
CA ALA A 225 -24.49 17.47 -6.61
C ALA A 225 -23.33 18.12 -7.40
N PRO A 226 -23.59 18.67 -8.60
CA PRO A 226 -22.58 19.48 -9.30
C PRO A 226 -22.08 20.63 -8.41
N ALA A 227 -20.81 20.98 -8.53
CA ALA A 227 -20.20 22.04 -7.75
C ALA A 227 -19.28 22.91 -8.60
N SER A 228 -19.31 24.21 -8.34
CA SER A 228 -18.30 25.16 -8.82
C SER A 228 -17.15 25.28 -7.82
N GLU A 229 -16.00 25.78 -8.27
CA GLU A 229 -14.87 26.07 -7.39
C GLU A 229 -15.25 27.01 -6.23
N ALA A 230 -16.09 28.02 -6.50
CA ALA A 230 -16.57 28.97 -5.50
C ALA A 230 -17.36 28.28 -4.36
N GLN A 231 -18.09 27.20 -4.68
CA GLN A 231 -18.82 26.42 -3.69
C GLN A 231 -17.93 25.44 -2.92
N LEU A 232 -16.85 24.94 -3.54
CA LEU A 232 -15.90 24.03 -2.89
C LEU A 232 -14.95 24.75 -1.93
N ARG A 233 -14.54 25.98 -2.24
CA ARG A 233 -13.59 26.75 -1.41
C ARG A 233 -13.99 26.82 0.08
N PRO A 234 -15.23 27.16 0.47
CA PRO A 234 -15.65 27.15 1.86
C PRO A 234 -15.58 25.78 2.53
N VAL A 235 -15.83 24.69 1.78
CA VAL A 235 -15.72 23.32 2.32
C VAL A 235 -14.30 23.01 2.74
N PHE A 236 -13.32 23.47 1.95
CA PHE A 236 -11.91 23.18 2.21
C PHE A 236 -11.23 24.16 3.15
N ALA A 237 -11.85 25.31 3.46
CA ALA A 237 -11.28 26.33 4.32
C ALA A 237 -10.80 25.79 5.68
N PRO A 238 -11.55 24.95 6.43
CA PRO A 238 -11.08 24.41 7.70
C PRO A 238 -9.79 23.58 7.59
N PHE A 239 -9.63 22.81 6.51
CA PHE A 239 -8.42 22.00 6.29
C PHE A 239 -7.22 22.89 5.93
N LEU A 240 -7.42 23.90 5.08
CA LEU A 240 -6.37 24.84 4.72
C LEU A 240 -5.92 25.68 5.92
N GLU A 241 -6.85 26.12 6.77
CA GLU A 241 -6.52 26.81 8.02
C GLU A 241 -5.75 25.91 8.99
N ALA A 242 -6.15 24.64 9.14
CA ALA A 242 -5.43 23.67 9.96
C ALA A 242 -3.97 23.47 9.48
N LEU A 243 -3.74 23.46 8.16
CA LEU A 243 -2.40 23.36 7.57
C LEU A 243 -1.57 24.63 7.79
N LYS A 244 -2.18 25.81 7.69
CA LYS A 244 -1.49 27.11 7.84
C LYS A 244 -1.17 27.40 9.30
N ASN A 245 -2.08 27.10 10.21
CA ASN A 245 -1.93 27.42 11.63
C ASN A 245 -0.84 26.55 12.29
N PRO A 246 0.27 27.14 12.77
CA PRO A 246 1.32 26.39 13.44
C PRO A 246 0.94 25.83 14.81
N ALA A 247 -0.14 26.34 15.42
CA ALA A 247 -0.66 25.82 16.68
C ALA A 247 -1.50 24.55 16.52
N THR A 248 -1.86 24.17 15.29
CA THR A 248 -2.57 22.91 15.02
C THR A 248 -1.68 21.72 15.42
N ARG A 249 -2.09 21.02 16.48
CA ARG A 249 -1.31 19.91 17.06
C ARG A 249 -1.18 18.71 16.10
N ASP A 250 -2.24 18.41 15.36
CA ASP A 250 -2.28 17.30 14.40
C ASP A 250 -2.98 17.72 13.10
N PRO A 251 -2.22 18.09 12.06
CA PRO A 251 -2.79 18.44 10.76
C PRO A 251 -3.07 17.21 9.87
N ALA A 252 -2.95 15.97 10.36
CA ALA A 252 -2.97 14.77 9.53
C ALA A 252 -4.26 14.62 8.69
N GLU A 253 -5.43 14.91 9.25
CA GLU A 253 -6.70 14.87 8.48
C GLU A 253 -6.68 15.89 7.34
N ALA A 254 -6.20 17.11 7.62
CA ALA A 254 -6.11 18.16 6.61
C ALA A 254 -5.09 17.80 5.51
N VAL A 255 -3.93 17.26 5.88
CA VAL A 255 -2.92 16.75 4.93
C VAL A 255 -3.53 15.67 4.06
N LEU A 256 -4.22 14.70 4.66
CA LEU A 256 -4.86 13.60 3.96
C LEU A 256 -5.89 14.10 2.94
N VAL A 257 -6.75 15.03 3.35
CA VAL A 257 -7.79 15.60 2.50
C VAL A 257 -7.17 16.34 1.30
N VAL A 258 -6.27 17.30 1.53
CA VAL A 258 -5.73 18.13 0.44
C VAL A 258 -4.85 17.36 -0.53
N THR A 259 -4.23 16.26 -0.08
CA THR A 259 -3.38 15.41 -0.93
C THR A 259 -4.14 14.30 -1.64
N THR A 260 -5.28 13.85 -1.11
CA THR A 260 -6.15 12.84 -1.77
C THR A 260 -7.04 13.47 -2.83
N LEU A 261 -7.59 14.66 -2.55
CA LEU A 261 -8.52 15.39 -3.41
C LEU A 261 -7.96 16.76 -3.81
N PRO A 262 -6.82 16.84 -4.53
CA PRO A 262 -6.23 18.13 -4.81
C PRO A 262 -7.09 18.94 -5.80
N HIS A 263 -7.38 20.18 -5.41
CA HIS A 263 -8.01 21.18 -6.27
C HIS A 263 -6.97 22.18 -6.79
N ALA A 264 -7.26 22.84 -7.91
CA ALA A 264 -6.36 23.84 -8.51
C ALA A 264 -5.95 24.95 -7.53
N PHE A 265 -6.86 25.34 -6.64
CA PHE A 265 -6.62 26.37 -5.62
C PHE A 265 -5.79 25.89 -4.42
N PHE A 266 -5.34 24.63 -4.37
CA PHE A 266 -4.38 24.14 -3.37
C PHE A 266 -2.93 24.16 -3.85
N LEU A 267 -2.68 24.60 -5.09
CA LEU A 267 -1.34 24.55 -5.67
C LEU A 267 -0.31 25.20 -4.73
N SER A 268 -0.58 26.42 -4.24
CA SER A 268 0.34 27.15 -3.36
C SER A 268 0.62 26.40 -2.06
N GLU A 269 -0.40 25.81 -1.45
CA GLU A 269 -0.28 25.04 -0.21
C GLU A 269 0.52 23.76 -0.45
N LEU A 270 0.23 23.00 -1.51
CA LEU A 270 0.97 21.80 -1.86
C LEU A 270 2.43 22.10 -2.22
N GLU A 271 2.71 23.20 -2.89
CA GLU A 271 4.08 23.66 -3.18
C GLU A 271 4.84 23.99 -1.88
N THR A 272 4.18 24.67 -0.94
CA THR A 272 4.73 25.00 0.37
C THR A 272 5.02 23.72 1.17
N MET A 273 4.07 22.78 1.19
CA MET A 273 4.21 21.52 1.90
C MET A 273 5.35 20.68 1.33
N ALA A 274 5.47 20.59 0.00
CA ALA A 274 6.54 19.86 -0.68
C ALA A 274 7.91 20.53 -0.53
N GLY A 275 7.96 21.86 -0.41
CA GLY A 275 9.19 22.65 -0.29
C GLY A 275 9.75 22.83 1.12
N ALA A 276 9.01 22.44 2.17
CA ALA A 276 9.40 22.69 3.56
C ALA A 276 10.76 22.08 3.98
N SER A 277 11.53 22.82 4.78
CA SER A 277 12.76 22.35 5.44
C SER A 277 12.42 21.58 6.73
N ALA A 278 13.15 20.51 7.05
CA ALA A 278 12.78 19.53 8.08
C ALA A 278 13.00 19.96 9.55
N PRO A 279 12.32 19.31 10.53
CA PRO A 279 11.24 18.33 10.35
C PRO A 279 9.89 19.04 10.17
N ALA A 280 9.25 18.87 9.02
CA ALA A 280 7.95 19.45 8.72
C ALA A 280 6.84 18.70 9.49
N ARG A 281 5.74 19.38 9.80
CA ARG A 281 4.55 18.85 10.51
C ARG A 281 3.75 17.81 9.70
N TRP A 282 4.25 17.45 8.52
CA TRP A 282 3.62 16.58 7.52
C TRP A 282 4.69 15.89 6.67
N ASP A 283 4.33 14.77 6.04
CA ASP A 283 5.20 14.09 5.09
C ASP A 283 5.22 14.83 3.74
N ARG A 284 6.41 15.30 3.34
CA ARG A 284 6.63 15.97 2.05
C ARG A 284 6.33 15.05 0.86
N LYS A 285 6.44 13.73 1.01
CA LYS A 285 6.08 12.78 -0.05
C LYS A 285 4.59 12.79 -0.33
N GLN A 286 3.74 12.89 0.69
CA GLN A 286 2.29 13.03 0.52
C GLN A 286 1.95 14.33 -0.23
N ALA A 287 2.65 15.43 0.06
CA ALA A 287 2.47 16.68 -0.68
C ALA A 287 2.85 16.54 -2.16
N LEU A 288 3.93 15.80 -2.47
CA LEU A 288 4.32 15.50 -3.85
C LEU A 288 3.28 14.63 -4.57
N GLU A 289 2.64 13.68 -3.88
CA GLU A 289 1.50 12.95 -4.45
C GLU A 289 0.31 13.85 -4.73
N GLY A 290 0.00 14.78 -3.82
CA GLY A 290 -1.03 15.80 -4.05
C GLY A 290 -0.74 16.65 -5.29
N LEU A 291 0.53 17.07 -5.49
CA LEU A 291 0.95 17.76 -6.72
C LEU A 291 0.83 16.88 -7.96
N ALA A 292 1.21 15.59 -7.87
CA ALA A 292 1.09 14.65 -8.98
C ALA A 292 -0.38 14.42 -9.38
N ARG A 293 -1.27 14.19 -8.40
CA ARG A 293 -2.73 14.07 -8.57
C ARG A 293 -3.36 15.35 -9.13
N LEU A 294 -2.85 16.54 -8.74
CA LEU A 294 -3.31 17.79 -9.32
C LEU A 294 -3.00 17.88 -10.83
N GLY A 295 -1.90 17.26 -11.27
CA GLY A 295 -1.60 17.05 -12.68
C GLY A 295 -1.27 18.32 -13.50
N SER A 296 -1.34 19.51 -12.89
CA SER A 296 -1.15 20.77 -13.60
C SER A 296 0.31 21.00 -14.03
N PRO A 297 0.58 21.77 -15.11
CA PRO A 297 1.95 22.10 -15.50
C PRO A 297 2.77 22.77 -14.39
N ALA A 298 2.12 23.56 -13.52
CA ALA A 298 2.77 24.19 -12.39
C ALA A 298 3.13 23.18 -11.29
N ALA A 299 2.23 22.24 -10.98
CA ALA A 299 2.49 21.19 -10.00
C ALA A 299 3.69 20.33 -10.42
N TRP A 300 3.75 19.90 -11.68
CA TRP A 300 4.88 19.15 -12.21
C TRP A 300 6.19 19.95 -12.23
N ARG A 301 6.12 21.26 -12.48
CA ARG A 301 7.30 22.15 -12.39
C ARG A 301 7.84 22.18 -10.96
N THR A 302 6.96 22.18 -9.96
CA THR A 302 7.38 22.08 -8.56
C THR A 302 7.97 20.72 -8.23
N THR A 303 7.37 19.62 -8.67
CA THR A 303 7.95 18.28 -8.52
C THR A 303 9.36 18.20 -9.11
N LEU A 304 9.57 18.76 -10.30
CA LEU A 304 10.89 18.86 -10.93
C LEU A 304 11.87 19.70 -10.11
N ARG A 305 11.43 20.85 -9.60
CA ARG A 305 12.25 21.71 -8.73
C ARG A 305 12.68 20.96 -7.46
N VAL A 306 11.77 20.18 -6.86
CA VAL A 306 12.08 19.36 -5.69
C VAL A 306 13.12 18.29 -6.04
N ALA A 307 12.96 17.56 -7.15
CA ALA A 307 13.94 16.58 -7.62
C ALA A 307 15.34 17.21 -7.83
N GLN A 308 15.40 18.41 -8.40
CA GLN A 308 16.63 19.16 -8.67
C GLN A 308 17.20 19.91 -7.45
N GLY A 309 16.48 19.97 -6.34
CA GLY A 309 16.84 20.74 -5.15
C GLY A 309 18.18 20.36 -4.52
N ARG A 310 18.64 21.20 -3.59
CA ARG A 310 19.93 21.04 -2.89
C ARG A 310 20.01 19.69 -2.16
N SER A 311 21.21 19.11 -2.16
CA SER A 311 21.54 17.87 -1.44
C SER A 311 21.68 18.11 0.07
N GLY A 312 21.12 17.22 0.88
CA GLY A 312 21.23 17.19 2.34
C GLY A 312 20.14 16.30 2.94
N LYS A 313 20.45 15.52 3.98
CA LYS A 313 19.44 14.71 4.68
C LYS A 313 18.56 15.64 5.55
N PRO A 314 17.23 15.47 5.61
CA PRO A 314 16.38 14.39 5.05
C PRO A 314 15.83 14.66 3.63
N GLY A 315 16.37 15.64 2.89
CA GLY A 315 15.92 15.99 1.55
C GLY A 315 16.18 14.93 0.46
N GLU A 316 17.08 13.96 0.69
CA GLU A 316 17.42 12.94 -0.31
C GLU A 316 16.25 12.00 -0.64
N GLU A 317 15.50 11.52 0.37
CA GLU A 317 14.35 10.63 0.13
C GLU A 317 13.23 11.33 -0.64
N VAL A 318 12.99 12.61 -0.32
CA VAL A 318 11.97 13.42 -0.98
C VAL A 318 12.35 13.67 -2.45
N ARG A 319 13.64 13.88 -2.74
CA ARG A 319 14.16 14.03 -4.10
C ARG A 319 14.00 12.74 -4.91
N ALA A 320 14.36 11.60 -4.32
CA ALA A 320 14.18 10.29 -4.93
C ALA A 320 12.71 10.03 -5.28
N TYR A 321 11.79 10.39 -4.38
CA TYR A 321 10.37 10.26 -4.61
C TYR A 321 9.85 11.19 -5.71
N ALA A 322 10.31 12.44 -5.74
CA ALA A 322 9.98 13.36 -6.84
C ALA A 322 10.47 12.84 -8.21
N VAL A 323 11.67 12.25 -8.28
CA VAL A 323 12.18 11.60 -9.49
C VAL A 323 11.28 10.44 -9.93
N LEU A 324 10.83 9.60 -8.99
CA LEU A 324 9.93 8.50 -9.27
C LEU A 324 8.61 9.01 -9.88
N LEU A 325 7.98 10.02 -9.29
CA LEU A 325 6.72 10.57 -9.78
C LEU A 325 6.85 11.16 -11.21
N LEU A 326 7.95 11.86 -11.49
CA LEU A 326 8.22 12.40 -12.84
C LEU A 326 8.39 11.29 -13.87
N ALA A 327 9.02 10.19 -13.47
CA ALA A 327 9.26 9.05 -14.34
C ALA A 327 7.99 8.25 -14.61
N GLU A 328 7.19 7.99 -13.58
CA GLU A 328 5.87 7.35 -13.73
C GLU A 328 4.92 8.17 -14.60
N LYS A 329 4.98 9.51 -14.52
CA LYS A 329 4.23 10.38 -15.44
C LYS A 329 4.62 10.15 -16.91
N GLY A 330 5.85 9.68 -17.17
CA GLY A 330 6.35 9.29 -18.49
C GLY A 330 6.42 10.42 -19.52
N ASN A 331 6.29 11.69 -19.10
CA ASN A 331 6.28 12.81 -20.03
C ASN A 331 7.71 13.09 -20.55
N PRO A 332 7.98 12.99 -21.86
CA PRO A 332 9.32 13.20 -22.43
C PRO A 332 9.97 14.54 -22.08
N ALA A 333 9.20 15.56 -21.71
CA ALA A 333 9.70 16.86 -21.25
C ALA A 333 10.57 16.76 -19.97
N PHE A 334 10.38 15.73 -19.14
CA PHE A 334 11.19 15.52 -17.93
C PHE A 334 12.48 14.74 -18.20
N LEU A 335 12.62 14.14 -19.39
CA LEU A 335 13.80 13.32 -19.68
C LEU A 335 15.11 14.15 -19.73
N PRO A 336 15.21 15.30 -20.43
CA PRO A 336 16.44 16.09 -20.43
C PRO A 336 16.94 16.51 -19.03
N PRO A 337 16.11 17.05 -18.11
CA PRO A 337 16.60 17.40 -16.78
C PRO A 337 16.96 16.17 -15.94
N LEU A 338 16.28 15.02 -16.11
CA LEU A 338 16.65 13.78 -15.44
C LEU A 338 17.99 13.24 -15.96
N LEU A 339 18.24 13.24 -17.27
CA LEU A 339 19.55 12.86 -17.83
C LEU A 339 20.69 13.73 -17.29
N LYS A 340 20.45 15.04 -17.13
CA LYS A 340 21.41 15.94 -16.49
C LYS A 340 21.70 15.54 -15.05
N LEU A 341 20.67 15.17 -14.28
CA LEU A 341 20.82 14.67 -12.91
C LEU A 341 21.56 13.32 -12.87
N ALA A 342 21.32 12.42 -13.82
CA ALA A 342 22.05 11.16 -13.93
C ALA A 342 23.55 11.37 -14.19
N ALA A 343 23.92 12.38 -14.99
CA ALA A 343 25.30 12.67 -15.34
C ALA A 343 26.07 13.39 -14.21
N GLY A 344 25.47 14.40 -13.59
CA GLY A 344 26.17 15.32 -12.67
C GLY A 344 25.58 15.43 -11.26
N GLY A 345 24.57 14.64 -10.92
CA GLY A 345 23.93 14.67 -9.60
C GLY A 345 24.74 13.97 -8.50
N PRO A 346 24.32 14.12 -7.22
CA PRO A 346 24.86 13.36 -6.10
C PRO A 346 24.72 11.85 -6.33
N ALA A 347 25.69 11.06 -5.86
CA ALA A 347 25.75 9.61 -6.12
C ALA A 347 24.46 8.86 -5.73
N SER A 348 23.87 9.20 -4.58
CA SER A 348 22.58 8.66 -4.11
C SER A 348 21.47 8.88 -5.14
N LEU A 349 21.28 10.13 -5.57
CA LEU A 349 20.23 10.48 -6.53
C LEU A 349 20.49 9.94 -7.94
N ARG A 350 21.75 9.81 -8.39
CA ARG A 350 22.06 9.22 -9.70
C ARG A 350 21.50 7.82 -9.86
N GLY A 351 21.60 7.00 -8.82
CA GLY A 351 21.03 5.65 -8.80
C GLY A 351 19.50 5.68 -8.92
N ASP A 352 18.83 6.58 -8.20
CA ASP A 352 17.38 6.75 -8.28
C ASP A 352 16.93 7.15 -9.68
N VAL A 353 17.62 8.14 -10.27
CA VAL A 353 17.34 8.61 -11.62
C VAL A 353 17.57 7.50 -12.64
N LEU A 354 18.68 6.78 -12.55
CA LEU A 354 19.00 5.70 -13.50
C LEU A 354 17.94 4.59 -13.48
N ARG A 355 17.45 4.21 -12.29
CA ARG A 355 16.34 3.26 -12.14
C ARG A 355 15.03 3.81 -12.72
N ALA A 356 14.79 5.11 -12.55
CA ALA A 356 13.59 5.79 -13.02
C ALA A 356 13.59 6.01 -14.54
N LEU A 357 14.75 6.11 -15.19
CA LEU A 357 14.85 6.25 -16.65
C LEU A 357 14.15 5.11 -17.41
N GLY A 358 14.03 3.92 -16.80
CA GLY A 358 13.31 2.80 -17.41
C GLY A 358 11.83 3.08 -17.67
N PHE A 359 11.20 4.01 -16.95
CA PHE A 359 9.81 4.38 -17.22
C PHE A 359 9.64 5.26 -18.46
N PHE A 360 10.74 5.84 -18.98
CA PHE A 360 10.74 6.53 -20.26
C PHE A 360 11.05 5.52 -21.35
N ASN A 361 10.04 5.14 -22.14
CA ASN A 361 10.20 4.33 -23.34
C ASN A 361 10.86 5.16 -24.48
N ASP A 362 12.01 5.79 -24.19
CA ASP A 362 12.74 6.72 -25.04
C ASP A 362 14.17 6.19 -25.27
N PRO A 363 14.66 6.15 -26.53
CA PRO A 363 15.99 5.63 -26.84
C PRO A 363 17.14 6.30 -26.09
N ARG A 364 17.00 7.59 -25.71
CA ARG A 364 18.01 8.32 -24.92
C ARG A 364 18.07 7.80 -23.49
N ALA A 365 16.92 7.47 -22.91
CA ALA A 365 16.83 6.85 -21.59
C ALA A 365 17.43 5.45 -21.62
N SER A 366 17.06 4.63 -22.63
CA SER A 366 17.64 3.31 -22.84
C SER A 366 19.17 3.37 -22.95
N ARG A 367 19.70 4.26 -23.80
CA ARG A 367 21.15 4.43 -23.98
C ARG A 367 21.84 4.77 -22.66
N ALA A 368 21.32 5.72 -21.89
CA ALA A 368 21.88 6.08 -20.59
C ALA A 368 21.91 4.90 -19.60
N ILE A 369 20.91 4.00 -19.66
CA ILE A 369 20.89 2.78 -18.86
C ILE A 369 21.95 1.78 -19.36
N PHE A 370 22.02 1.52 -20.67
CA PHE A 370 22.99 0.57 -21.25
C PHE A 370 24.44 1.00 -21.03
N ASP A 371 24.74 2.29 -21.15
CA ASP A 371 26.08 2.83 -20.90
C ASP A 371 26.55 2.53 -19.46
N ARG A 372 25.63 2.52 -18.49
CA ARG A 372 25.94 2.29 -17.07
C ARG A 372 26.17 0.83 -16.70
N LEU A 373 25.80 -0.13 -17.54
CA LEU A 373 26.19 -1.54 -17.36
C LEU A 373 27.71 -1.74 -17.43
N HIS A 374 28.43 -0.82 -18.08
CA HIS A 374 29.88 -0.89 -18.26
C HIS A 374 30.64 -0.04 -17.21
N SER A 375 29.95 0.46 -16.18
CA SER A 375 30.60 1.25 -15.12
C SER A 375 31.59 0.40 -14.32
N ALA A 376 32.74 0.98 -13.98
CA ALA A 376 33.67 0.38 -13.03
C ALA A 376 33.04 0.19 -11.64
N ASN A 377 32.07 1.04 -11.29
CA ASN A 377 31.36 0.97 -10.01
C ASN A 377 30.22 -0.06 -10.07
N ALA A 378 30.25 -1.08 -9.20
CA ALA A 378 29.23 -2.12 -9.14
C ALA A 378 27.83 -1.59 -8.84
N THR A 379 27.69 -0.56 -8.00
CA THR A 379 26.40 0.08 -7.67
C THR A 379 25.76 0.73 -8.89
N ASP A 380 26.54 1.36 -9.77
CA ASP A 380 26.02 1.89 -11.03
C ASP A 380 25.49 0.77 -11.94
N ARG A 381 26.22 -0.35 -12.03
CA ARG A 381 25.80 -1.53 -12.81
C ARG A 381 24.51 -2.13 -12.26
N MET A 382 24.39 -2.27 -10.94
CA MET A 382 23.14 -2.73 -10.28
C MET A 382 21.97 -1.79 -10.56
N ASN A 383 22.18 -0.48 -10.48
CA ASN A 383 21.13 0.50 -10.80
C ASN A 383 20.72 0.44 -12.28
N ALA A 384 21.66 0.23 -13.19
CA ALA A 384 21.38 0.03 -14.61
C ALA A 384 20.55 -1.24 -14.86
N ILE A 385 20.87 -2.36 -14.21
CA ILE A 385 20.09 -3.59 -14.27
C ILE A 385 18.64 -3.35 -13.80
N LEU A 386 18.46 -2.62 -12.70
CA LEU A 386 17.13 -2.27 -12.21
C LEU A 386 16.40 -1.31 -13.16
N GLY A 387 17.11 -0.40 -13.82
CA GLY A 387 16.57 0.43 -14.90
C GLY A 387 16.08 -0.41 -16.09
N LEU A 388 16.84 -1.41 -16.54
CA LEU A 388 16.44 -2.34 -17.60
C LEU A 388 15.22 -3.18 -17.23
N LYS A 389 15.12 -3.58 -15.95
CA LYS A 389 13.93 -4.25 -15.41
C LYS A 389 12.70 -3.34 -15.51
N ASN A 390 12.83 -2.07 -15.16
CA ASN A 390 11.72 -1.10 -15.25
C ASN A 390 11.38 -0.77 -16.70
N LEU A 391 12.36 -0.74 -17.60
CA LEU A 391 12.15 -0.57 -19.04
C LEU A 391 11.25 -1.66 -19.62
N GLY A 392 11.35 -2.90 -19.10
CA GLY A 392 10.34 -3.92 -19.40
C GLY A 392 10.26 -4.26 -20.88
N THR A 393 11.42 -4.28 -21.56
CA THR A 393 11.55 -4.57 -22.99
C THR A 393 12.21 -5.92 -23.20
N ARG A 394 11.89 -6.55 -24.33
CA ARG A 394 12.51 -7.82 -24.74
C ARG A 394 14.01 -7.63 -25.00
N GLU A 395 14.37 -6.44 -25.49
CA GLU A 395 15.71 -5.98 -25.79
C GLU A 395 16.60 -5.87 -24.54
N SER A 396 16.02 -5.75 -23.34
CA SER A 396 16.77 -5.80 -22.08
C SER A 396 17.35 -7.19 -21.79
N ILE A 397 16.74 -8.28 -22.28
CA ILE A 397 17.11 -9.64 -21.86
C ILE A 397 18.57 -9.98 -22.19
N PRO A 398 19.09 -9.78 -23.41
CA PRO A 398 20.50 -10.10 -23.70
C PRO A 398 21.51 -9.37 -22.81
N ALA A 399 21.24 -8.10 -22.48
CA ALA A 399 22.11 -7.35 -21.58
C ALA A 399 22.05 -7.88 -20.14
N LEU A 400 20.85 -8.23 -19.65
CA LEU A 400 20.69 -8.85 -18.33
C LEU A 400 21.36 -10.22 -18.24
N LEU A 401 21.33 -11.02 -19.31
CA LEU A 401 22.03 -12.30 -19.41
C LEU A 401 23.55 -12.12 -19.28
N ALA A 402 24.12 -11.11 -19.93
CA ALA A 402 25.54 -10.80 -19.80
C ALA A 402 25.92 -10.46 -18.35
N MET A 403 25.05 -9.74 -17.64
CA MET A 403 25.28 -9.36 -16.23
C MET A 403 25.24 -10.55 -15.25
N LEU A 404 24.76 -11.73 -15.66
CA LEU A 404 24.86 -12.95 -14.86
C LEU A 404 26.29 -13.46 -14.71
N ASN A 405 27.23 -12.94 -15.52
CA ASN A 405 28.65 -13.28 -15.47
C ASN A 405 29.51 -12.13 -14.93
N ASP A 406 28.89 -11.11 -14.33
CA ASP A 406 29.62 -9.99 -13.73
C ASP A 406 30.61 -10.47 -12.65
N PRO A 407 31.81 -9.85 -12.52
CA PRO A 407 32.76 -10.23 -11.46
C PRO A 407 32.18 -10.10 -10.06
N GLU A 408 31.29 -9.14 -9.82
CA GLU A 408 30.69 -8.89 -8.51
C GLU A 408 29.47 -9.80 -8.27
N PRO A 409 29.45 -10.62 -7.20
CA PRO A 409 28.31 -11.50 -6.88
C PRO A 409 26.96 -10.77 -6.77
N GLN A 410 26.96 -9.58 -6.20
CA GLN A 410 25.77 -8.77 -5.95
C GLN A 410 25.16 -8.32 -7.28
N VAL A 411 25.99 -7.98 -8.27
CA VAL A 411 25.53 -7.63 -9.61
C VAL A 411 24.86 -8.84 -10.28
N ARG A 412 25.44 -10.04 -10.16
CA ARG A 412 24.83 -11.29 -10.66
C ARG A 412 23.49 -11.59 -10.00
N GLN A 413 23.36 -11.38 -8.69
CA GLN A 413 22.10 -11.53 -7.97
C GLN A 413 21.03 -10.55 -8.47
N VAL A 414 21.39 -9.28 -8.65
CA VAL A 414 20.47 -8.25 -9.15
C VAL A 414 20.04 -8.55 -10.61
N ALA A 415 20.93 -9.10 -11.44
CA ALA A 415 20.58 -9.57 -12.78
C ALA A 415 19.58 -10.74 -12.76
N ASN A 416 19.81 -11.75 -11.90
CA ASN A 416 18.86 -12.85 -11.70
C ASN A 416 17.48 -12.35 -11.22
N PHE A 417 17.48 -11.39 -10.29
CA PHE A 417 16.26 -10.74 -9.81
C PHE A 417 15.53 -9.98 -10.92
N ALA A 418 16.26 -9.24 -11.76
CA ALA A 418 15.67 -8.51 -12.88
C ALA A 418 15.03 -9.44 -13.92
N LEU A 419 15.73 -10.52 -14.31
CA LEU A 419 15.18 -11.55 -15.20
C LEU A 419 13.95 -12.23 -14.60
N THR A 420 13.99 -12.54 -13.30
CA THR A 420 12.83 -13.08 -12.58
C THR A 420 11.63 -12.12 -12.67
N GLY A 421 11.86 -10.83 -12.44
CA GLY A 421 10.81 -9.83 -12.50
C GLY A 421 10.22 -9.60 -13.90
N LEU A 422 11.03 -9.73 -14.96
CA LEU A 422 10.56 -9.57 -16.34
C LEU A 422 9.86 -10.81 -16.89
N THR A 423 10.23 -11.99 -16.43
CA THR A 423 9.77 -13.27 -17.01
C THR A 423 8.75 -14.00 -16.15
N GLY A 424 8.71 -13.71 -14.83
CA GLY A 424 7.98 -14.49 -13.85
C GLY A 424 8.61 -15.84 -13.50
N LEU A 425 9.69 -16.24 -14.19
CA LEU A 425 10.42 -17.48 -13.94
C LEU A 425 11.40 -17.29 -12.78
N LYS A 426 11.56 -18.34 -11.96
CA LYS A 426 12.45 -18.30 -10.79
C LYS A 426 13.53 -19.35 -10.93
N PHE A 427 14.79 -18.92 -10.99
CA PHE A 427 15.95 -19.78 -10.79
C PHE A 427 16.60 -19.43 -9.46
N LEU A 428 16.56 -20.38 -8.54
CA LEU A 428 16.89 -20.16 -7.13
C LEU A 428 18.41 -20.21 -6.92
N LEU A 429 18.87 -19.26 -6.11
CA LEU A 429 20.19 -19.23 -5.50
C LEU A 429 20.05 -19.59 -4.02
N PRO A 430 20.99 -20.34 -3.44
CA PRO A 430 21.04 -20.51 -1.98
C PRO A 430 21.39 -19.16 -1.31
N GLU A 431 21.21 -19.08 0.02
CA GLU A 431 21.47 -17.87 0.80
C GLU A 431 22.89 -17.34 0.62
N GLN A 432 23.88 -18.24 0.52
CA GLN A 432 25.28 -17.91 0.23
C GLN A 432 25.71 -18.58 -1.10
N PRO A 433 25.47 -17.93 -2.25
CA PRO A 433 25.71 -18.53 -3.55
C PRO A 433 27.19 -18.60 -3.89
N SER A 434 27.65 -19.79 -4.29
CA SER A 434 28.99 -20.02 -4.82
C SER A 434 29.09 -19.59 -6.29
N ARG A 435 30.32 -19.52 -6.84
CA ARG A 435 30.52 -19.30 -8.28
C ARG A 435 29.84 -20.37 -9.14
N ALA A 436 29.81 -21.62 -8.68
CA ALA A 436 29.14 -22.70 -9.38
C ALA A 436 27.62 -22.53 -9.41
N ASP A 437 27.02 -22.00 -8.33
CA ASP A 437 25.59 -21.69 -8.29
C ASP A 437 25.22 -20.60 -9.30
N PHE A 438 26.04 -19.54 -9.39
CA PHE A 438 25.84 -18.49 -10.38
C PHE A 438 26.00 -18.99 -11.81
N ALA A 439 27.01 -19.84 -12.08
CA ALA A 439 27.21 -20.44 -13.40
C ALA A 439 25.99 -21.28 -13.80
N ARG A 440 25.50 -22.13 -12.89
CA ARG A 440 24.29 -22.94 -13.11
C ARG A 440 23.06 -22.09 -13.42
N VAL A 441 22.82 -21.03 -12.65
CA VAL A 441 21.68 -20.12 -12.88
C VAL A 441 21.85 -19.36 -14.20
N SER A 442 23.09 -18.96 -14.53
CA SER A 442 23.43 -18.36 -15.82
C SER A 442 23.06 -19.29 -16.98
N ASP A 443 23.48 -20.55 -16.93
CA ASP A 443 23.17 -21.55 -17.96
C ASP A 443 21.66 -21.78 -18.12
N GLN A 444 20.92 -21.82 -17.00
CA GLN A 444 19.45 -21.95 -17.02
C GLN A 444 18.77 -20.78 -17.74
N TRP A 445 19.20 -19.54 -17.48
CA TRP A 445 18.67 -18.37 -18.15
C TRP A 445 19.01 -18.34 -19.65
N HIS A 446 20.24 -18.67 -20.02
CA HIS A 446 20.64 -18.72 -21.43
C HIS A 446 19.88 -19.82 -22.19
N ALA A 447 19.74 -21.01 -21.61
CA ALA A 447 18.98 -22.11 -22.20
C ALA A 447 17.48 -21.77 -22.37
N TRP A 448 16.90 -21.06 -21.41
CA TRP A 448 15.53 -20.53 -21.54
C TRP A 448 15.44 -19.53 -22.69
N TRP A 449 16.34 -18.55 -22.75
CA TRP A 449 16.29 -17.50 -23.76
C TRP A 449 16.45 -18.03 -25.19
N GLN A 450 17.30 -19.03 -25.40
CA GLN A 450 17.43 -19.70 -26.70
C GLN A 450 16.09 -20.24 -27.22
N LYS A 451 15.23 -20.74 -26.33
CA LYS A 451 13.91 -21.28 -26.67
C LYS A 451 12.81 -20.21 -26.75
N ALA A 452 12.86 -19.24 -25.85
CA ALA A 452 11.78 -18.26 -25.68
C ALA A 452 11.97 -16.97 -26.49
N SER A 453 13.18 -16.70 -27.00
CA SER A 453 13.54 -15.41 -27.58
C SER A 453 12.51 -14.94 -28.60
N ALA A 454 12.14 -15.77 -29.59
CA ALA A 454 11.23 -15.39 -30.67
C ALA A 454 9.86 -14.88 -30.23
N THR A 455 9.30 -15.40 -29.13
CA THR A 455 7.90 -15.17 -28.72
C THR A 455 7.74 -14.48 -27.37
N PHE A 456 8.84 -14.25 -26.65
CA PHE A 456 8.79 -13.68 -25.30
C PHE A 456 8.24 -12.25 -25.30
N THR A 457 7.22 -12.04 -24.46
CA THR A 457 6.69 -10.73 -24.12
C THR A 457 6.93 -10.49 -22.64
N PRO A 458 7.65 -9.41 -22.25
CA PRO A 458 7.97 -9.15 -20.85
C PRO A 458 6.73 -8.81 -20.03
N LEU A 459 6.71 -9.28 -18.79
CA LEU A 459 5.77 -8.82 -17.77
C LEU A 459 6.08 -7.36 -17.46
N ARG A 460 5.15 -6.47 -17.78
CA ARG A 460 5.23 -5.08 -17.37
C ARG A 460 4.41 -4.92 -16.10
N PRO A 461 5.04 -4.67 -14.93
CA PRO A 461 4.27 -4.24 -13.78
C PRO A 461 3.54 -2.95 -14.19
N PRO A 462 2.25 -2.81 -13.87
CA PRO A 462 1.55 -1.56 -14.12
C PRO A 462 2.25 -0.44 -13.35
N ALA A 463 2.08 0.80 -13.83
CA ALA A 463 2.56 1.95 -13.09
C ALA A 463 1.99 1.92 -11.68
N CYS A 464 2.85 2.23 -10.72
CA CYS A 464 2.53 2.41 -9.31
C CYS A 464 1.30 3.31 -9.08
N HIS A 465 1.15 4.34 -9.92
CA HIS A 465 0.04 5.27 -9.88
C HIS A 465 -0.58 5.45 -11.27
N ASP A 466 -1.91 5.44 -11.31
CA ASP A 466 -2.73 5.82 -12.47
C ASP A 466 -3.15 7.30 -12.27
N TRP A 467 -2.20 8.20 -12.54
CA TRP A 467 -2.38 9.66 -12.44
C TRP A 467 -3.08 10.23 -13.67
#